data_AF-A0A317KA21-F1
#
_entry.id   AF-A0A317KA21-F1
#
_cell.length_a   1.000
_cell.length_b   1.000
_cell.length_c   1.000
_cell.angle_alpha   90.00
_cell.angle_beta   90.00
_cell.angle_gamma   90.00
#
_symmetry.space_group_name_H-M   'P 1'
#
loop_
_entity.id
_entity.type
_entity.pdbx_description
1 polymer ?
#
loop_
_entity_poly.entity_id
_entity_poly.type
_entity_poly.pdbx_seq_one_letter_code
_entity_poly.pdbx_strand_id
1 'polypeptide(L)'
;MTALPALHLGAPTQAGPLTVFPVWTDAPIAPSACRTSLPADARIDELPTPVVGKLRVTNPGGTPLLLLEGALLDGGWQHRVVTRSVLVDAQGQQDVPVACVEQNRWAGGKVQRLARHRAPLAVRGALRGLRAETPGVHGTTVDQGDVWRRVTRYERDLGNSPTSSLVDLQNRQAAELRSILRTIRPLYGQRGVLIGAAGHPVLLEVYDDPQTLAEQWESLLSAVAMDARLAPPQPTPGHRARAFIQRLTAAPLRSTSMGGRAIAVDADKDKLLSARGVALGDRLLHLAVVNAKHQFVLAA
;
A
#
# COMPACT_ATOMS: atom_id res chain seq x y z
N MET A 1 15.31 0.83 14.27
CA MET A 1 14.75 2.20 14.39
C MET A 1 13.93 2.28 15.67
N THR A 2 14.08 3.33 16.48
CA THR A 2 13.43 3.44 17.81
C THR A 2 12.27 4.44 17.86
N ALA A 3 12.21 5.38 16.92
CA ALA A 3 11.13 6.36 16.83
C ALA A 3 10.84 6.71 15.36
N LEU A 4 9.62 7.21 15.10
CA LEU A 4 9.26 7.82 13.80
C LEU A 4 9.77 9.27 13.76
N PRO A 5 10.05 9.82 12.56
CA PRO A 5 10.23 11.27 12.41
C PRO A 5 8.96 12.02 12.81
N ALA A 6 9.10 13.30 13.15
CA ALA A 6 7.94 14.16 13.41
C ALA A 6 7.07 14.23 12.15
N LEU A 7 5.75 14.11 12.33
CA LEU A 7 4.77 14.15 11.25
C LEU A 7 3.95 15.44 11.37
N HIS A 8 4.13 16.34 10.40
CA HIS A 8 3.43 17.62 10.35
C HIS A 8 2.25 17.53 9.39
N LEU A 9 1.04 17.61 9.92
CA LEU A 9 -0.21 17.54 9.14
C LEU A 9 -0.62 18.94 8.66
N GLY A 10 -0.81 19.10 7.35
CA GLY A 10 -1.32 20.35 6.77
C GLY A 10 -2.84 20.46 6.71
N ALA A 11 -3.30 21.56 6.13
CA ALA A 11 -4.72 21.79 5.88
C ALA A 11 -5.27 20.77 4.87
N PRO A 12 -6.47 20.21 5.11
CA PRO A 12 -7.06 19.25 4.20
C PRO A 12 -7.62 19.89 2.93
N THR A 13 -7.58 19.13 1.85
CA THR A 13 -8.35 19.40 0.62
C THR A 13 -9.39 18.31 0.42
N GLN A 14 -10.64 18.68 0.14
CA GLN A 14 -11.68 17.73 -0.23
C GLN A 14 -11.56 17.39 -1.73
N ALA A 15 -11.53 16.11 -2.07
CA ALA A 15 -11.48 15.59 -3.43
C ALA A 15 -12.48 14.43 -3.59
N GLY A 16 -13.68 14.75 -4.09
CA GLY A 16 -14.79 13.80 -4.17
C GLY A 16 -15.13 13.23 -2.79
N PRO A 17 -15.14 11.88 -2.60
CA PRO A 17 -15.44 11.27 -1.31
C PRO A 17 -14.26 11.30 -0.33
N LEU A 18 -13.09 11.81 -0.74
CA LEU A 18 -11.86 11.80 0.06
C LEU A 18 -11.57 13.18 0.67
N THR A 19 -11.05 13.17 1.89
CA THR A 19 -10.38 14.31 2.51
C THR A 19 -8.88 14.03 2.54
N VAL A 20 -8.09 14.83 1.85
CA VAL A 20 -6.65 14.59 1.66
C VAL A 20 -5.86 15.61 2.46
N PHE A 21 -5.09 15.12 3.42
CA PHE A 21 -4.21 15.94 4.25
C PHE A 21 -2.75 15.72 3.82
N PRO A 22 -2.03 16.78 3.44
CA PRO A 22 -0.60 16.68 3.18
C PRO A 22 0.17 16.45 4.49
N VAL A 23 1.23 15.65 4.43
CA VAL A 23 2.11 15.37 5.57
C VAL A 23 3.56 15.68 5.20
N TRP A 24 4.24 16.43 6.05
CA TRP A 24 5.69 16.67 6.00
C TRP A 24 6.38 15.96 7.15
N THR A 25 7.68 15.72 6.99
CA THR A 25 8.53 15.14 8.03
C THR A 25 9.77 15.97 8.25
N ASP A 26 10.33 15.89 9.45
CA ASP A 26 11.59 16.53 9.86
C ASP A 26 12.84 15.70 9.51
N ALA A 27 12.66 14.46 9.04
CA ALA A 27 13.77 13.61 8.61
C ALA A 27 14.58 14.26 7.48
N PRO A 28 15.90 14.06 7.43
CA PRO A 28 16.70 14.53 6.30
C PRO A 28 16.25 13.88 4.99
N ILE A 29 16.32 14.63 3.89
CA ILE A 29 16.15 14.10 2.54
C ILE A 29 17.52 13.59 2.09
N ALA A 30 17.58 12.34 1.63
CA ALA A 30 18.77 11.84 0.96
C ALA A 30 18.36 11.25 -0.40
N PRO A 31 18.56 11.99 -1.50
CA PRO A 31 18.13 11.59 -2.83
C PRO A 31 18.64 10.19 -3.21
N SER A 32 17.84 9.44 -3.96
CA SER A 32 18.23 8.16 -4.58
C SER A 32 18.53 6.99 -3.63
N ALA A 33 18.03 7.01 -2.39
CA ALA A 33 18.21 5.90 -1.45
C ALA A 33 17.59 4.58 -1.93
N CYS A 34 16.47 4.68 -2.62
CA CYS A 34 15.83 3.59 -3.34
C CYS A 34 14.97 4.15 -4.48
N ARG A 35 14.61 3.29 -5.44
CA ARG A 35 13.61 3.58 -6.47
C ARG A 35 12.36 2.74 -6.24
N THR A 36 11.20 3.26 -6.62
CA THR A 36 9.93 2.48 -6.60
C THR A 36 9.46 2.05 -7.98
N SER A 37 10.03 2.62 -9.04
CA SER A 37 9.86 2.17 -10.41
C SER A 37 10.78 1.00 -10.73
N LEU A 38 10.24 0.00 -11.43
CA LEU A 38 11.00 -1.16 -11.89
C LEU A 38 11.88 -0.75 -13.08
N PRO A 39 13.23 -0.82 -12.96
CA PRO A 39 14.11 -0.52 -14.09
C PRO A 39 14.05 -1.63 -15.15
N ALA A 40 14.43 -1.30 -16.38
CA ALA A 40 14.29 -2.20 -17.54
C ALA A 40 15.06 -3.52 -17.43
N ASP A 41 16.14 -3.55 -16.65
CA ASP A 41 16.99 -4.71 -16.40
C ASP A 41 16.56 -5.52 -15.16
N ALA A 42 15.70 -4.96 -14.28
CA ALA A 42 15.12 -5.69 -13.17
C ALA A 42 13.99 -6.62 -13.63
N ARG A 43 13.82 -7.71 -12.89
CA ARG A 43 12.83 -8.75 -13.20
C ARG A 43 12.04 -9.16 -11.97
N ILE A 44 10.79 -9.52 -12.20
CA ILE A 44 9.90 -10.12 -11.22
C ILE A 44 9.39 -11.42 -11.84
N ASP A 45 9.79 -12.55 -11.30
CA ASP A 45 9.57 -13.87 -11.89
C ASP A 45 8.92 -14.84 -10.89
N GLU A 46 8.16 -15.79 -11.40
CA GLU A 46 7.79 -16.99 -10.63
C GLU A 46 9.06 -17.78 -10.26
N LEU A 47 9.07 -18.41 -9.08
CA LEU A 47 10.20 -19.24 -8.65
C LEU A 47 10.36 -20.48 -9.54
N PRO A 48 11.56 -21.08 -9.62
CA PRO A 48 11.78 -22.33 -10.35
C PRO A 48 10.83 -23.45 -9.91
N THR A 49 10.59 -23.55 -8.60
CA THR A 49 9.50 -24.32 -8.01
C THR A 49 8.40 -23.34 -7.60
N PRO A 50 7.24 -23.31 -8.28
CA PRO A 50 6.20 -22.33 -8.01
C PRO A 50 5.70 -22.38 -6.57
N VAL A 51 5.69 -21.22 -5.91
CA VAL A 51 5.12 -21.04 -4.57
C VAL A 51 4.12 -19.89 -4.64
N VAL A 52 2.85 -20.18 -4.35
CA VAL A 52 1.78 -19.19 -4.45
C VAL A 52 2.10 -17.91 -3.66
N GLY A 53 2.65 -18.02 -2.45
CA GLY A 53 2.92 -16.84 -1.62
C GLY A 53 4.18 -16.04 -1.96
N LYS A 54 4.95 -16.36 -3.01
CA LYS A 54 6.27 -15.76 -3.27
C LYS A 54 6.53 -15.52 -4.74
N LEU A 55 7.20 -14.41 -5.04
CA LEU A 55 7.84 -14.15 -6.33
C LEU A 55 9.31 -13.83 -6.12
N ARG A 56 10.12 -14.07 -7.14
CA ARG A 56 11.53 -13.70 -7.14
C ARG A 56 11.71 -12.33 -7.79
N VAL A 57 12.39 -11.42 -7.11
CA VAL A 57 12.76 -10.12 -7.66
C VAL A 57 14.26 -10.04 -7.79
N THR A 58 14.75 -9.72 -8.99
CA THR A 58 16.17 -9.54 -9.29
C THR A 58 16.41 -8.09 -9.70
N ASN A 59 17.31 -7.42 -9.00
CA ASN A 59 17.71 -6.04 -9.22
C ASN A 59 19.20 -5.98 -9.57
N PRO A 60 19.58 -6.01 -10.86
CA PRO A 60 20.98 -5.93 -11.26
C PRO A 60 21.57 -4.52 -11.15
N GLY A 61 20.72 -3.49 -11.01
CA GLY A 61 21.13 -2.09 -10.95
C GLY A 61 21.83 -1.70 -9.63
N GLY A 62 22.56 -0.59 -9.67
CA GLY A 62 23.30 -0.04 -8.52
C GLY A 62 22.44 0.68 -7.46
N THR A 63 21.12 0.79 -7.66
CA THR A 63 20.21 1.42 -6.70
C THR A 63 19.23 0.40 -6.16
N PRO A 64 18.99 0.33 -4.84
CA PRO A 64 17.97 -0.55 -4.25
C PRO A 64 16.57 -0.29 -4.83
N LEU A 65 15.78 -1.35 -4.99
CA LEU A 65 14.40 -1.32 -5.47
C LEU A 65 13.45 -1.53 -4.28
N LEU A 66 12.63 -0.52 -3.97
CA LEU A 66 11.59 -0.60 -2.96
C LEU A 66 10.26 -1.00 -3.60
N LEU A 67 9.82 -2.23 -3.36
CA LEU A 67 8.47 -2.67 -3.71
C LEU A 67 7.54 -2.36 -2.55
N LEU A 68 6.45 -1.64 -2.82
CA LEU A 68 5.55 -1.15 -1.79
C LEU A 68 4.43 -2.15 -1.49
N GLU A 69 4.01 -2.22 -0.21
CA GLU A 69 2.80 -2.94 0.19
C GLU A 69 1.60 -2.48 -0.66
N GLY A 70 0.85 -3.45 -1.17
CA GLY A 70 -0.29 -3.20 -2.01
C GLY A 70 0.07 -2.89 -3.46
N ALA A 71 1.33 -2.89 -3.88
CA ALA A 71 1.67 -2.81 -5.30
C ALA A 71 1.09 -4.03 -6.04
N LEU A 72 0.37 -3.79 -7.14
CA LEU A 72 -0.14 -4.86 -7.99
C LEU A 72 0.89 -5.28 -9.03
N LEU A 73 0.92 -6.58 -9.31
CA LEU A 73 1.80 -7.22 -10.27
C LEU A 73 0.92 -7.92 -11.32
N ASP A 74 1.08 -7.55 -12.59
CA ASP A 74 0.33 -8.10 -13.71
C ASP A 74 1.17 -9.08 -14.54
N GLY A 75 0.53 -10.11 -15.08
CA GLY A 75 1.22 -11.22 -15.76
C GLY A 75 1.37 -12.44 -14.87
N GLY A 76 2.50 -13.13 -15.04
CA GLY A 76 2.78 -14.44 -14.44
C GLY A 76 1.68 -15.47 -14.67
N TRP A 77 1.59 -16.44 -13.75
CA TRP A 77 0.50 -17.42 -13.73
C TRP A 77 -0.80 -16.83 -13.19
N GLN A 78 -0.68 -15.84 -12.30
CA GLN A 78 -1.76 -15.05 -11.70
C GLN A 78 -1.26 -13.64 -11.40
N HIS A 79 -2.17 -12.66 -11.46
CA HIS A 79 -1.88 -11.35 -10.93
C HIS A 79 -1.71 -11.40 -9.41
N ARG A 80 -0.72 -10.66 -8.91
CA ARG A 80 -0.35 -10.66 -7.50
C ARG A 80 -0.44 -9.28 -6.88
N VAL A 81 -0.46 -9.25 -5.55
CA VAL A 81 -0.28 -8.05 -4.74
C VAL A 81 0.86 -8.28 -3.76
N VAL A 82 1.75 -7.29 -3.63
CA VAL A 82 2.83 -7.29 -2.63
C VAL A 82 2.23 -7.16 -1.23
N THR A 83 2.48 -8.12 -0.34
CA THR A 83 1.78 -8.20 0.97
C THR A 83 2.38 -7.29 2.04
N ARG A 84 3.64 -6.87 1.83
CA ARG A 84 4.40 -5.98 2.70
C ARG A 84 5.48 -5.29 1.87
N SER A 85 5.79 -4.03 2.16
CA SER A 85 6.89 -3.33 1.49
C SER A 85 8.22 -4.08 1.72
N VAL A 86 9.04 -4.23 0.67
CA VAL A 86 10.34 -4.91 0.71
C VAL A 86 11.37 -4.08 -0.04
N LEU A 87 12.57 -3.95 0.52
CA LEU A 87 13.72 -3.37 -0.18
C LEU A 87 14.59 -4.48 -0.76
N VAL A 88 14.65 -4.58 -2.09
CA VAL A 88 15.59 -5.45 -2.79
C VAL A 88 16.89 -4.67 -2.98
N ASP A 89 17.98 -5.18 -2.41
CA ASP A 89 19.29 -4.53 -2.45
C ASP A 89 19.79 -4.30 -3.90
N ALA A 90 20.69 -3.33 -4.04
CA ALA A 90 21.41 -3.09 -5.30
C ALA A 90 22.21 -4.35 -5.68
N GLN A 91 22.22 -4.69 -6.97
CA GLN A 91 22.89 -5.89 -7.49
C GLN A 91 22.44 -7.18 -6.77
N GLY A 92 21.21 -7.18 -6.27
CA GLY A 92 20.68 -8.17 -5.36
C GLY A 92 19.47 -8.92 -5.92
N GLN A 93 19.09 -9.96 -5.20
CA GLN A 93 17.93 -10.78 -5.54
C GLN A 93 17.24 -11.27 -4.26
N GLN A 94 15.91 -11.20 -4.22
CA GLN A 94 15.12 -11.52 -3.02
C GLN A 94 13.78 -12.15 -3.37
N ASP A 95 13.33 -13.10 -2.55
CA ASP A 95 11.95 -13.61 -2.58
C ASP A 95 11.02 -12.62 -1.87
N VAL A 96 10.04 -12.09 -2.59
CA VAL A 96 9.09 -11.10 -2.09
C VAL A 96 7.76 -11.79 -1.79
N PRO A 97 7.16 -11.54 -0.61
CA PRO A 97 5.89 -12.14 -0.25
C PRO A 97 4.73 -11.48 -1.01
N VAL A 98 3.87 -12.31 -1.60
CA VAL A 98 2.74 -11.87 -2.42
C VAL A 98 1.47 -12.66 -2.10
N ALA A 99 0.32 -12.13 -2.52
CA ALA A 99 -0.96 -12.86 -2.55
C ALA A 99 -1.59 -12.76 -3.95
N CYS A 100 -2.41 -13.74 -4.33
CA CYS A 100 -3.12 -13.70 -5.61
C CYS A 100 -4.30 -12.73 -5.54
N VAL A 101 -4.49 -11.94 -6.60
CA VAL A 101 -5.65 -11.06 -6.78
C VAL A 101 -6.45 -11.41 -8.05
N GLU A 102 -6.24 -12.62 -8.53
CA GLU A 102 -6.91 -13.23 -9.67
C GLU A 102 -7.14 -14.71 -9.34
N GLN A 103 -8.41 -15.13 -9.23
CA GLN A 103 -8.74 -16.44 -8.67
C GLN A 103 -8.77 -17.54 -9.73
N ASN A 104 -9.33 -17.25 -10.91
CA ASN A 104 -9.72 -18.28 -11.89
C ASN A 104 -8.75 -18.41 -13.07
N ARG A 105 -7.50 -17.95 -12.91
CA ARG A 105 -6.41 -18.15 -13.89
C ARG A 105 -5.27 -18.88 -13.19
N TRP A 106 -4.72 -19.93 -13.79
CA TRP A 106 -3.46 -20.54 -13.35
C TRP A 106 -2.66 -20.96 -14.59
N ALA A 107 -2.38 -19.97 -15.42
CA ALA A 107 -1.75 -20.14 -16.72
C ALA A 107 -1.12 -18.81 -17.16
N GLY A 108 -0.07 -18.87 -17.97
CA GLY A 108 0.61 -17.70 -18.50
C GLY A 108 2.13 -17.86 -18.55
N GLY A 109 2.83 -16.73 -18.72
CA GLY A 109 4.28 -16.68 -18.66
C GLY A 109 4.81 -16.72 -17.23
N LYS A 110 6.14 -16.71 -17.08
CA LYS A 110 6.80 -16.65 -15.76
C LYS A 110 7.06 -15.23 -15.26
N VAL A 111 6.96 -14.25 -16.16
CA VAL A 111 7.32 -12.86 -15.90
C VAL A 111 6.11 -12.09 -15.41
N GLN A 112 6.31 -11.33 -14.36
CA GLN A 112 5.39 -10.35 -13.80
C GLN A 112 5.89 -8.95 -14.14
N ARG A 113 4.96 -8.02 -14.33
CA ARG A 113 5.22 -6.60 -14.49
C ARG A 113 4.70 -5.86 -13.26
N LEU A 114 5.36 -4.78 -12.90
CA LEU A 114 4.87 -3.88 -11.86
C LEU A 114 3.75 -3.03 -12.47
N ALA A 115 2.51 -3.32 -12.10
CA ALA A 115 1.36 -2.58 -12.57
C ALA A 115 1.36 -1.16 -11.98
N ARG A 116 0.74 -0.20 -12.68
CA ARG A 116 0.57 1.19 -12.19
C ARG A 116 -0.60 1.33 -11.22
N HIS A 117 -0.85 0.30 -10.41
CA HIS A 117 -2.01 0.19 -9.54
C HIS A 117 -1.61 -0.20 -8.12
N ARG A 118 -2.38 0.31 -7.14
CA ARG A 118 -2.27 -0.07 -5.74
C ARG A 118 -3.54 -0.78 -5.29
N ALA A 119 -3.40 -1.70 -4.35
CA ALA A 119 -4.49 -2.43 -3.76
C ALA A 119 -5.42 -1.48 -2.99
N PRO A 120 -6.73 -1.62 -3.14
CA PRO A 120 -7.72 -0.85 -2.40
C PRO A 120 -7.72 -1.27 -0.91
N LEU A 121 -8.35 -0.47 -0.06
CA LEU A 121 -8.35 -0.61 1.40
C LEU A 121 -8.86 -1.96 1.86
N ALA A 122 -9.93 -2.48 1.24
CA ALA A 122 -10.44 -3.79 1.61
C ALA A 122 -9.35 -4.84 1.41
N VAL A 123 -8.71 -4.91 0.23
CA VAL A 123 -7.63 -5.88 -0.01
C VAL A 123 -6.47 -5.68 0.97
N ARG A 124 -6.05 -4.43 1.24
CA ARG A 124 -5.00 -4.14 2.24
C ARG A 124 -5.36 -4.65 3.64
N GLY A 125 -6.63 -4.60 4.03
CA GLY A 125 -7.09 -5.21 5.27
C GLY A 125 -6.87 -6.73 5.29
N ALA A 126 -7.08 -7.45 4.17
CA ALA A 126 -6.85 -8.90 4.10
C ALA A 126 -5.37 -9.22 4.23
N LEU A 127 -4.51 -8.43 3.57
CA LEU A 127 -3.05 -8.56 3.68
C LEU A 127 -2.55 -8.36 5.12
N ARG A 128 -3.34 -7.68 5.95
CA ARG A 128 -3.07 -7.40 7.36
C ARG A 128 -3.85 -8.33 8.32
N GLY A 129 -4.67 -9.23 7.79
CA GLY A 129 -5.55 -10.11 8.58
C GLY A 129 -6.59 -9.36 9.40
N LEU A 130 -6.99 -8.15 9.00
CA LEU A 130 -7.94 -7.31 9.71
C LEU A 130 -9.36 -7.74 9.38
N ARG A 131 -10.14 -8.11 10.38
CA ARG A 131 -11.52 -8.60 10.23
C ARG A 131 -12.47 -7.91 11.19
N ALA A 132 -13.73 -7.76 10.78
CA ALA A 132 -14.75 -7.13 11.60
C ALA A 132 -15.06 -7.96 12.86
N GLU A 133 -14.97 -9.28 12.74
CA GLU A 133 -15.28 -10.25 13.79
C GLU A 133 -14.17 -10.37 14.83
N THR A 134 -12.93 -10.00 14.47
CA THR A 134 -11.77 -10.06 15.38
C THR A 134 -11.01 -8.71 15.45
N PRO A 135 -11.65 -7.63 15.95
CA PRO A 135 -11.02 -6.31 16.00
C PRO A 135 -9.72 -6.31 16.80
N GLY A 136 -8.65 -5.75 16.23
CA GLY A 136 -7.34 -5.69 16.87
C GLY A 136 -6.51 -6.97 16.77
N VAL A 137 -7.03 -8.04 16.17
CA VAL A 137 -6.23 -9.20 15.77
C VAL A 137 -5.64 -8.90 14.39
N HIS A 138 -4.32 -8.89 14.33
CA HIS A 138 -3.58 -8.72 13.06
C HIS A 138 -2.95 -10.07 12.71
N GLY A 139 -3.11 -10.48 11.45
CA GLY A 139 -2.51 -11.70 10.91
C GLY A 139 -1.10 -11.43 10.40
N THR A 140 -0.17 -12.35 10.69
CA THR A 140 1.17 -12.37 10.08
C THR A 140 1.18 -13.12 8.75
N THR A 141 0.28 -14.10 8.61
CA THR A 141 0.07 -14.89 7.39
C THR A 141 -1.16 -14.36 6.67
N VAL A 142 -1.05 -14.18 5.36
CA VAL A 142 -2.17 -13.74 4.52
C VAL A 142 -3.11 -14.91 4.26
N ASP A 143 -4.40 -14.72 4.54
CA ASP A 143 -5.46 -15.64 4.12
C ASP A 143 -5.81 -15.35 2.66
N GLN A 144 -5.37 -16.23 1.76
CA GLN A 144 -5.62 -16.11 0.32
C GLN A 144 -7.11 -16.10 -0.02
N GLY A 145 -7.93 -16.86 0.70
CA GLY A 145 -9.39 -16.88 0.52
C GLY A 145 -10.03 -15.56 0.94
N ASP A 146 -9.49 -14.89 1.97
CA ASP A 146 -9.93 -13.56 2.36
C ASP A 146 -9.60 -12.50 1.32
N VAL A 147 -8.41 -12.57 0.71
CA VAL A 147 -8.06 -11.68 -0.41
C VAL A 147 -9.07 -11.85 -1.56
N TRP A 148 -9.37 -13.08 -1.96
CA TRP A 148 -10.34 -13.33 -3.03
C TRP A 148 -11.76 -12.88 -2.70
N ARG A 149 -12.26 -13.11 -1.48
CA ARG A 149 -13.58 -12.59 -1.04
C ARG A 149 -13.68 -11.08 -1.25
N ARG A 150 -12.65 -10.35 -0.84
CA ARG A 150 -12.59 -8.88 -0.99
C ARG A 150 -12.48 -8.44 -2.45
N VAL A 151 -11.87 -9.24 -3.32
CA VAL A 151 -11.88 -9.01 -4.77
C VAL A 151 -13.29 -9.21 -5.33
N THR A 152 -13.97 -10.28 -4.95
CA THR A 152 -15.36 -10.58 -5.37
C THR A 152 -16.33 -9.45 -4.99
N ARG A 153 -16.13 -8.77 -3.86
CA ARG A 153 -16.91 -7.56 -3.52
C ARG A 153 -16.88 -6.52 -4.64
N TYR A 154 -15.71 -6.22 -5.20
CA TYR A 154 -15.61 -5.25 -6.29
C TYR A 154 -16.29 -5.75 -7.58
N GLU A 155 -16.29 -7.07 -7.83
CA GLU A 155 -17.02 -7.64 -8.97
C GLU A 155 -18.54 -7.46 -8.84
N ARG A 156 -19.09 -7.62 -7.63
CA ARG A 156 -20.53 -7.37 -7.39
C ARG A 156 -20.92 -5.95 -7.74
N ASP A 157 -20.02 -4.99 -7.50
CA ASP A 157 -20.34 -3.59 -7.69
C ASP A 157 -19.94 -3.02 -9.06
N LEU A 158 -18.91 -3.58 -9.71
CA LEU A 158 -18.32 -3.08 -10.97
C LEU A 158 -18.54 -4.04 -12.15
N GLY A 159 -19.23 -5.15 -11.91
CA GLY A 159 -19.40 -6.25 -12.85
C GLY A 159 -18.19 -7.17 -12.90
N ASN A 160 -18.46 -8.44 -13.20
CA ASN A 160 -17.46 -9.50 -13.17
C ASN A 160 -16.35 -9.31 -14.22
N SER A 161 -15.19 -9.89 -13.93
CA SER A 161 -14.13 -10.15 -14.88
C SER A 161 -14.06 -11.65 -15.18
N PRO A 162 -13.58 -12.10 -16.36
CA PRO A 162 -13.52 -13.52 -16.69
C PRO A 162 -12.74 -14.37 -15.68
N THR A 163 -11.72 -13.80 -15.02
CA THR A 163 -10.82 -14.51 -14.13
C THR A 163 -10.88 -14.07 -12.66
N SER A 164 -11.85 -13.22 -12.29
CA SER A 164 -11.91 -12.56 -10.97
C SER A 164 -10.63 -11.78 -10.64
N SER A 165 -10.24 -10.89 -11.55
CA SER A 165 -9.01 -10.09 -11.55
C SER A 165 -9.22 -8.67 -11.02
N LEU A 166 -8.54 -8.35 -9.91
CA LEU A 166 -8.51 -6.97 -9.38
C LEU A 166 -7.88 -5.97 -10.36
N VAL A 167 -6.85 -6.40 -11.10
CA VAL A 167 -6.16 -5.56 -12.08
C VAL A 167 -7.11 -5.14 -13.20
N ASP A 168 -7.94 -6.06 -13.69
CA ASP A 168 -8.91 -5.77 -14.75
C ASP A 168 -10.02 -4.82 -14.27
N LEU A 169 -10.50 -5.01 -13.05
CA LEU A 169 -11.46 -4.10 -12.41
C LEU A 169 -10.89 -2.68 -12.29
N GLN A 170 -9.63 -2.54 -11.84
CA GLN A 170 -8.98 -1.25 -11.70
C GLN A 170 -8.68 -0.59 -13.05
N ASN A 171 -8.29 -1.37 -14.07
CA ASN A 171 -8.11 -0.86 -15.43
C ASN A 171 -9.40 -0.25 -15.98
N ARG A 172 -10.55 -0.90 -15.77
CA ARG A 172 -11.86 -0.39 -16.20
C ARG A 172 -12.23 0.93 -15.51
N GLN A 173 -11.97 1.06 -14.21
CA GLN A 173 -12.31 2.25 -13.42
C GLN A 173 -11.27 3.38 -13.51
N ALA A 174 -10.09 3.13 -14.08
CA ALA A 174 -8.96 4.06 -14.01
C ALA A 174 -9.28 5.44 -14.56
N ALA A 175 -10.00 5.55 -15.69
CA ALA A 175 -10.30 6.85 -16.29
C ALA A 175 -11.23 7.72 -15.43
N GLU A 176 -12.27 7.11 -14.87
CA GLU A 176 -13.27 7.77 -14.01
C GLU A 176 -12.63 8.28 -12.72
N LEU A 177 -11.92 7.42 -11.99
CA LEU A 177 -11.26 7.78 -10.73
C LEU A 177 -10.20 8.86 -10.92
N ARG A 178 -9.43 8.79 -12.02
CA ARG A 178 -8.46 9.83 -12.37
C ARG A 178 -9.11 11.18 -12.59
N SER A 179 -10.30 11.23 -13.20
CA SER A 179 -11.05 12.48 -13.40
C SER A 179 -11.35 13.18 -12.07
N ILE A 180 -11.82 12.44 -11.06
CA ILE A 180 -12.18 12.96 -9.74
C ILE A 180 -10.95 13.52 -9.01
N LEU A 181 -9.79 12.87 -9.17
CA LEU A 181 -8.58 13.17 -8.40
C LEU A 181 -7.66 14.19 -9.09
N ARG A 182 -7.98 14.62 -10.32
CA ARG A 182 -7.17 15.54 -11.12
C ARG A 182 -6.99 16.93 -10.52
N THR A 183 -7.79 17.32 -9.54
CA THR A 183 -7.71 18.64 -8.89
C THR A 183 -6.67 18.73 -7.78
N ILE A 184 -6.14 17.60 -7.30
CA ILE A 184 -5.18 17.56 -6.19
C ILE A 184 -3.82 17.01 -6.62
N ARG A 185 -2.75 17.64 -6.14
CA ARG A 185 -1.36 17.26 -6.38
C ARG A 185 -0.58 17.30 -5.08
N PRO A 186 0.53 16.54 -4.97
CA PRO A 186 1.46 16.72 -3.87
C PRO A 186 1.95 18.17 -3.80
N LEU A 187 2.05 18.70 -2.60
CA LEU A 187 2.64 20.02 -2.33
C LEU A 187 4.17 19.93 -2.28
N TYR A 188 4.84 21.08 -2.41
CA TYR A 188 6.29 21.14 -2.31
C TYR A 188 6.80 20.60 -0.97
N GLY A 189 7.82 19.73 -1.03
CA GLY A 189 8.40 19.07 0.14
C GLY A 189 7.49 18.05 0.83
N GLN A 190 6.26 17.82 0.35
CA GLN A 190 5.35 16.86 0.94
C GLN A 190 5.94 15.45 0.83
N ARG A 191 5.93 14.71 1.94
CA ARG A 191 6.52 13.36 2.02
C ARG A 191 5.54 12.29 2.43
N GLY A 192 4.36 12.67 2.88
CA GLY A 192 3.29 11.74 3.15
C GLY A 192 1.93 12.33 2.83
N VAL A 193 0.93 11.48 2.92
CA VAL A 193 -0.46 11.85 2.76
C VAL A 193 -1.30 11.04 3.72
N LEU A 194 -2.12 11.73 4.50
CA LEU A 194 -3.20 11.11 5.26
C LEU A 194 -4.50 11.31 4.48
N ILE A 195 -5.15 10.21 4.16
CA ILE A 195 -6.42 10.16 3.46
C ILE A 195 -7.49 9.82 4.48
N GLY A 196 -8.54 10.63 4.49
CA GLY A 196 -9.78 10.37 5.20
C GLY A 196 -10.93 10.12 4.25
N ALA A 197 -11.91 9.34 4.69
CA ALA A 197 -13.15 9.07 3.98
C ALA A 197 -14.26 8.80 5.00
N ALA A 198 -15.52 9.06 4.64
CA ALA A 198 -16.66 8.88 5.54
C ALA A 198 -16.45 9.51 6.94
N GLY A 199 -15.85 10.71 7.00
CA GLY A 199 -15.60 11.41 8.27
C GLY A 199 -14.46 10.87 9.14
N HIS A 200 -13.68 9.87 8.69
CA HIS A 200 -12.61 9.25 9.46
C HIS A 200 -11.29 9.12 8.68
N PRO A 201 -10.13 9.25 9.33
CA PRO A 201 -8.85 8.89 8.72
C PRO A 201 -8.84 7.40 8.40
N VAL A 202 -8.32 7.04 7.22
CA VAL A 202 -8.36 5.65 6.73
C VAL A 202 -6.99 5.11 6.33
N LEU A 203 -6.15 5.92 5.69
CA LEU A 203 -4.82 5.51 5.24
C LEU A 203 -3.84 6.67 5.38
N LEU A 204 -2.70 6.42 6.00
CA LEU A 204 -1.52 7.28 5.94
C LEU A 204 -0.42 6.53 5.19
N GLU A 205 0.20 7.16 4.19
CA GLU A 205 1.50 6.73 3.68
C GLU A 205 2.53 7.85 3.82
N VAL A 206 3.74 7.50 4.28
CA VAL A 206 4.89 8.41 4.44
C VAL A 206 6.08 7.80 3.71
N TYR A 207 6.83 8.63 3.00
CA TYR A 207 7.98 8.28 2.18
C TYR A 207 9.22 9.09 2.61
N ASP A 208 10.39 8.57 2.26
CA ASP A 208 11.66 9.24 2.52
C ASP A 208 11.98 10.39 1.56
N ASP A 209 11.38 10.39 0.38
CA ASP A 209 11.63 11.35 -0.70
C ASP A 209 10.29 11.90 -1.24
N PRO A 210 10.13 13.24 -1.37
CA PRO A 210 8.97 13.84 -2.02
C PRO A 210 8.69 13.31 -3.44
N GLN A 211 9.74 12.95 -4.19
CA GLN A 211 9.59 12.38 -5.52
C GLN A 211 8.89 11.02 -5.47
N THR A 212 9.21 10.19 -4.48
CA THR A 212 8.56 8.89 -4.29
C THR A 212 7.06 9.06 -4.04
N LEU A 213 6.66 10.04 -3.21
CA LEU A 213 5.24 10.35 -3.02
C LEU A 213 4.58 10.76 -4.35
N ALA A 214 5.24 11.61 -5.12
CA ALA A 214 4.71 12.09 -6.39
C ALA A 214 4.51 10.95 -7.41
N GLU A 215 5.46 10.02 -7.50
CA GLU A 215 5.37 8.81 -8.33
C GLU A 215 4.18 7.92 -7.94
N GLN A 216 3.86 7.84 -6.65
CA GLN A 216 2.81 6.98 -6.11
C GLN A 216 1.44 7.67 -5.98
N TRP A 217 1.37 8.99 -6.16
CA TRP A 217 0.19 9.81 -5.85
C TRP A 217 -1.11 9.32 -6.50
N GLU A 218 -1.05 9.13 -7.82
CA GLU A 218 -2.23 8.79 -8.63
C GLU A 218 -2.76 7.40 -8.29
N SER A 219 -1.87 6.40 -8.21
CA SER A 219 -2.24 5.01 -7.94
C SER A 219 -2.72 4.83 -6.49
N LEU A 220 -2.13 5.54 -5.52
CA LEU A 220 -2.53 5.54 -4.12
C LEU A 220 -3.93 6.11 -3.93
N LEU A 221 -4.20 7.31 -4.46
CA LEU A 221 -5.51 7.94 -4.33
C LEU A 221 -6.58 7.17 -5.08
N SER A 222 -6.27 6.66 -6.28
CA SER A 222 -7.21 5.85 -7.06
C SER A 222 -7.62 4.57 -6.30
N ALA A 223 -6.67 3.91 -5.64
CA ALA A 223 -6.95 2.73 -4.83
C ALA A 223 -7.90 3.02 -3.67
N VAL A 224 -7.72 4.15 -2.97
CA VAL A 224 -8.62 4.54 -1.87
C VAL A 224 -9.98 5.02 -2.38
N ALA A 225 -10.00 5.77 -3.49
CA ALA A 225 -11.22 6.24 -4.12
C ALA A 225 -12.10 5.07 -4.61
N MET A 226 -11.50 3.95 -5.03
CA MET A 226 -12.23 2.74 -5.43
C MET A 226 -13.16 2.23 -4.31
N ASP A 227 -12.72 2.27 -3.06
CA ASP A 227 -13.55 1.89 -1.90
C ASP A 227 -14.59 2.94 -1.54
N ALA A 228 -14.20 4.21 -1.63
CA ALA A 228 -15.03 5.34 -1.20
C ALA A 228 -16.02 5.82 -2.28
N ARG A 229 -16.03 5.21 -3.48
CA ARG A 229 -16.78 5.72 -4.66
C ARG A 229 -18.29 5.89 -4.44
N LEU A 230 -18.89 5.04 -3.59
CA LEU A 230 -20.32 5.10 -3.25
C LEU A 230 -20.58 5.77 -1.88
N ALA A 231 -19.51 6.22 -1.20
CA ALA A 231 -19.64 6.86 0.10
C ALA A 231 -20.10 8.31 -0.05
N PRO A 232 -20.94 8.82 0.86
CA PRO A 232 -21.26 10.24 0.87
C PRO A 232 -19.97 11.06 1.09
N PRO A 233 -19.85 12.24 0.45
CA PRO A 233 -18.70 13.12 0.62
C PRO A 233 -18.75 13.79 1.99
N GLN A 234 -18.39 13.03 3.03
CA GLN A 234 -18.31 13.50 4.41
C GLN A 234 -16.87 13.87 4.76
N PRO A 235 -16.58 15.17 4.98
CA PRO A 235 -15.24 15.61 5.32
C PRO A 235 -14.74 14.96 6.62
N THR A 236 -13.49 14.53 6.61
CA THR A 236 -12.81 14.07 7.82
C THR A 236 -12.37 15.28 8.65
N PRO A 237 -12.82 15.45 9.90
CA PRO A 237 -12.40 16.57 10.72
C PRO A 237 -10.90 16.52 11.07
N GLY A 238 -10.23 17.67 11.03
CA GLY A 238 -8.79 17.78 11.32
C GLY A 238 -8.40 17.29 12.71
N HIS A 239 -9.29 17.37 13.71
CA HIS A 239 -9.00 16.83 15.05
C HIS A 239 -8.89 15.29 15.06
N ARG A 240 -9.70 14.58 14.24
CA ARG A 240 -9.59 13.11 14.10
C ARG A 240 -8.31 12.72 13.38
N ALA A 241 -7.95 13.47 12.36
CA ALA A 241 -6.69 13.29 11.63
C ALA A 241 -5.48 13.48 12.55
N ARG A 242 -5.44 14.55 13.37
CA ARG A 242 -4.38 14.77 14.36
C ARG A 242 -4.34 13.68 15.43
N ALA A 243 -5.49 13.27 15.96
CA ALA A 243 -5.56 12.19 16.94
C ALA A 243 -5.03 10.85 16.38
N PHE A 244 -5.26 10.58 15.09
CA PHE A 244 -4.72 9.41 14.40
C PHE A 244 -3.19 9.44 14.31
N ILE A 245 -2.61 10.58 13.94
CA ILE A 245 -1.14 10.78 13.92
C ILE A 245 -0.55 10.68 15.33
N GLN A 246 -1.16 11.35 16.32
CA GLN A 246 -0.70 11.30 17.72
C GLN A 246 -0.69 9.87 18.28
N ARG A 247 -1.71 9.07 17.96
CA ARG A 247 -1.78 7.67 18.36
C ARG A 247 -0.68 6.84 17.71
N LEU A 248 -0.37 7.10 16.43
CA LEU A 248 0.74 6.45 15.73
C LEU A 248 2.09 6.81 16.35
N THR A 249 2.35 8.09 16.61
CA THR A 249 3.63 8.55 17.19
C THR A 249 3.85 8.05 18.62
N ALA A 250 2.77 7.77 19.36
CA ALA A 250 2.83 7.20 20.70
C ALA A 250 2.92 5.66 20.72
N ALA A 251 2.73 5.00 19.58
CA ALA A 251 2.74 3.53 19.51
C ALA A 251 4.18 3.01 19.54
N PRO A 252 4.49 2.01 20.39
CA PRO A 252 5.79 1.32 20.35
C PRO A 252 6.05 0.72 18.96
N LEU A 253 7.30 0.81 18.51
CA LEU A 253 7.74 0.23 17.24
C LEU A 253 8.57 -1.03 17.49
N ARG A 254 8.35 -2.05 16.65
CA ARG A 254 9.15 -3.26 16.58
C ARG A 254 9.90 -3.30 15.27
N SER A 255 11.16 -3.70 15.33
CA SER A 255 12.01 -3.90 14.16
C SER A 255 12.25 -5.39 13.95
N THR A 256 12.10 -5.89 12.72
CA THR A 256 12.40 -7.28 12.36
C THR A 256 13.24 -7.36 11.08
N SER A 257 14.10 -8.37 10.97
CA SER A 257 14.90 -8.58 9.74
C SER A 257 13.99 -9.02 8.59
N MET A 258 14.26 -8.53 7.38
CA MET A 258 13.50 -8.87 6.16
C MET A 258 14.30 -9.69 5.15
N GLY A 259 15.56 -10.04 5.47
CA GLY A 259 16.53 -10.48 4.48
C GLY A 259 17.05 -9.29 3.67
N GLY A 260 18.38 -9.11 3.64
CA GLY A 260 19.02 -7.90 3.11
C GLY A 260 19.31 -6.86 4.20
N ARG A 261 19.68 -5.64 3.78
CA ARG A 261 20.10 -4.56 4.70
C ARG A 261 18.93 -3.82 5.37
N ALA A 262 17.74 -3.89 4.79
CA ALA A 262 16.56 -3.22 5.34
C ALA A 262 15.88 -4.06 6.43
N ILE A 263 15.22 -3.35 7.34
CA ILE A 263 14.41 -3.91 8.41
C ILE A 263 12.94 -3.54 8.22
N ALA A 264 12.07 -4.43 8.65
CA ALA A 264 10.65 -4.21 8.81
C ALA A 264 10.45 -3.38 10.08
N VAL A 265 9.62 -2.34 10.01
CA VAL A 265 9.19 -1.56 11.16
C VAL A 265 7.68 -1.71 11.30
N ASP A 266 7.21 -2.25 12.42
CA ASP A 266 5.79 -2.39 12.72
C ASP A 266 5.44 -1.65 13.99
N ALA A 267 4.26 -1.03 14.06
CA ALA A 267 3.73 -0.60 15.35
C ALA A 267 3.12 -1.79 16.09
N ASP A 268 3.18 -1.76 17.42
CA ASP A 268 2.48 -2.73 18.27
C ASP A 268 1.00 -2.82 17.95
N LYS A 269 0.41 -3.98 18.22
CA LYS A 269 -0.99 -4.26 17.94
C LYS A 269 -1.88 -3.21 18.62
N ASP A 270 -2.56 -2.42 17.80
CA ASP A 270 -3.51 -1.43 18.23
C ASP A 270 -4.89 -1.74 17.63
N LYS A 271 -5.94 -1.42 18.39
CA LYS A 271 -7.33 -1.67 17.94
C LYS A 271 -7.73 -0.78 16.78
N LEU A 272 -7.12 0.40 16.61
CA LEU A 272 -7.43 1.39 15.59
C LEU A 272 -6.34 1.50 14.52
N LEU A 273 -5.11 1.11 14.80
CA LEU A 273 -3.99 1.24 13.88
C LEU A 273 -3.38 -0.11 13.51
N SER A 274 -3.08 -0.27 12.24
CA SER A 274 -2.07 -1.21 11.77
C SER A 274 -1.01 -0.38 11.04
N ALA A 275 0.23 -0.40 11.50
CA ALA A 275 1.34 0.31 10.85
C ALA A 275 2.42 -0.69 10.43
N ARG A 276 2.82 -0.62 9.16
CA ARG A 276 3.91 -1.42 8.58
C ARG A 276 4.79 -0.51 7.75
N GLY A 277 6.10 -0.65 7.90
CA GLY A 277 7.09 0.14 7.20
C GLY A 277 8.37 -0.63 6.95
N VAL A 278 9.28 0.03 6.25
CA VAL A 278 10.62 -0.43 5.91
C VAL A 278 11.61 0.68 6.25
N ALA A 279 12.68 0.33 6.93
CA ALA A 279 13.78 1.24 7.26
C ALA A 279 15.13 0.65 6.84
N LEU A 280 16.08 1.52 6.51
CA LEU A 280 17.47 1.19 6.23
C LEU A 280 18.34 1.94 7.24
N GLY A 281 18.93 1.22 8.19
CA GLY A 281 19.57 1.85 9.36
C GLY A 281 18.56 2.54 10.27
N ASP A 282 18.76 3.83 10.53
CA ASP A 282 17.83 4.70 11.28
C ASP A 282 16.79 5.40 10.38
N ARG A 283 16.95 5.28 9.06
CA ARG A 283 16.13 5.97 8.08
C ARG A 283 14.88 5.17 7.71
N LEU A 284 13.71 5.74 7.98
CA LEU A 284 12.44 5.26 7.45
C LEU A 284 12.35 5.52 5.95
N LEU A 285 12.27 4.46 5.14
CA LEU A 285 12.08 4.55 3.68
C LEU A 285 10.60 4.70 3.32
N HIS A 286 9.75 3.92 3.98
CA HIS A 286 8.31 3.94 3.77
C HIS A 286 7.56 3.49 5.02
N LEU A 287 6.41 4.09 5.27
CA LEU A 287 5.45 3.69 6.29
C LEU A 287 4.03 3.74 5.72
N ALA A 288 3.26 2.67 5.89
CA ALA A 288 1.84 2.61 5.58
C ALA A 288 1.02 2.26 6.83
N VAL A 289 0.10 3.14 7.19
CA VAL A 289 -0.77 3.01 8.36
C VAL A 289 -2.23 2.98 7.95
N VAL A 290 -2.93 1.92 8.31
CA VAL A 290 -4.34 1.71 7.99
C VAL A 290 -5.17 1.83 9.27
N ASN A 291 -6.31 2.51 9.19
CA ASN A 291 -7.29 2.49 10.27
C ASN A 291 -7.96 1.11 10.33
N ALA A 292 -7.58 0.31 11.31
CA ALA A 292 -7.98 -1.08 11.46
C ALA A 292 -9.48 -1.28 11.77
N LYS A 293 -10.21 -0.21 12.11
CA LYS A 293 -11.67 -0.25 12.31
C LYS A 293 -12.47 0.40 11.19
N HIS A 294 -11.81 0.93 10.18
CA HIS A 294 -12.52 1.63 9.12
C HIS A 294 -13.37 0.65 8.31
N GLN A 295 -14.64 0.98 8.07
CA GLN A 295 -15.57 0.11 7.34
C GLN A 295 -15.02 -0.36 5.98
N PHE A 296 -14.36 0.52 5.23
CA PHE A 296 -13.73 0.16 3.94
C PHE A 296 -12.55 -0.82 4.06
N VAL A 297 -11.86 -0.82 5.20
CA VAL A 297 -10.75 -1.76 5.46
C VAL A 297 -11.27 -3.13 5.86
N LEU A 298 -12.41 -3.16 6.55
CA LEU A 298 -13.04 -4.38 7.06
C LEU A 298 -14.04 -5.01 6.08
N ALA A 299 -14.34 -4.33 4.96
CA ALA A 299 -15.29 -4.80 3.97
C ALA A 299 -14.80 -6.09 3.29
N ALA A 300 -15.72 -7.05 3.10
CA ALA A 300 -15.50 -8.32 2.42
C ALA A 300 -16.63 -8.66 1.45
#